data_AF-A0A178MUB7-F1
#
_entry.id   AF-A0A178MUB7-F1
#
_cell.length_a   1.000
_cell.length_b   1.000
_cell.length_c   1.000
_cell.angle_alpha   90.00
_cell.angle_beta   90.00
_cell.angle_gamma   90.00
#
_symmetry.space_group_name_H-M   'P 1'
#
loop_
_entity.id
_entity.type
_entity.pdbx_description
1 polymer ?
#
loop_
_entity_poly.entity_id
_entity_poly.type
_entity_poly.pdbx_seq_one_letter_code
_entity_poly.pdbx_strand_id
1 'polypeptide(L)'
;MRRLITTILSALRVTDIVEARSTTAAAPLIGVHNPHLVVMDWSADHTEGMLFVHRLRRGEIGASHTPVLALAKDHHHAVLEEALEAGIDEVVAKPLSALELMDRATTLIAQARRHLAGREAALAV
;
A
#
# COMPACT_ATOMS: atom_id res chain seq x y z
N MET A 1 -10.59 -4.86 -13.28
CA MET A 1 -10.39 -3.85 -12.21
C MET A 1 -9.15 -2.98 -12.39
N ARG A 2 -8.04 -3.43 -12.99
CA ARG A 2 -6.86 -2.58 -13.29
C ARG A 2 -7.18 -1.27 -14.01
N ARG A 3 -7.89 -1.34 -15.13
CA ARG A 3 -8.17 -0.17 -15.99
C ARG A 3 -8.96 0.94 -15.30
N LEU A 4 -9.85 0.62 -14.36
CA LEU A 4 -10.66 1.60 -13.63
C LEU A 4 -9.79 2.38 -12.63
N ILE A 5 -8.95 1.66 -11.88
CA ILE A 5 -8.00 2.25 -10.92
C ILE A 5 -6.99 3.16 -11.65
N THR A 6 -6.37 2.70 -12.74
CA THR A 6 -5.43 3.52 -13.51
C THR A 6 -6.12 4.76 -14.10
N THR A 7 -7.37 4.65 -14.57
CA THR A 7 -8.13 5.79 -15.13
C THR A 7 -8.45 6.84 -14.07
N ILE A 8 -8.90 6.40 -12.89
CA ILE A 8 -9.22 7.28 -11.75
C ILE A 8 -7.95 7.99 -11.26
N LEU A 9 -6.86 7.25 -11.08
CA LEU A 9 -5.60 7.81 -10.58
C LEU A 9 -4.97 8.78 -11.60
N SER A 10 -5.02 8.47 -12.90
CA SER A 10 -4.56 9.39 -13.96
C SER A 10 -5.41 10.66 -14.05
N ALA A 11 -6.74 10.57 -13.88
CA ALA A 11 -7.63 11.74 -13.83
C ALA A 11 -7.31 12.70 -12.68
N LEU A 12 -6.56 12.24 -11.67
CA LEU A 12 -6.24 12.95 -10.44
C LEU A 12 -4.75 13.34 -10.37
N ARG A 13 -4.04 13.32 -11.51
CA ARG A 13 -2.61 13.66 -11.66
C ARG A 13 -1.65 12.75 -10.91
N VAL A 14 -2.06 11.53 -10.54
CA VAL A 14 -1.10 10.48 -10.19
C VAL A 14 -0.44 10.04 -11.49
N THR A 15 0.81 10.47 -11.68
CA THR A 15 1.52 10.33 -12.96
C THR A 15 2.50 9.17 -12.99
N ASP A 16 2.92 8.69 -11.82
CA ASP A 16 3.88 7.59 -11.69
C ASP A 16 3.20 6.37 -11.06
N ILE A 17 2.61 5.54 -11.92
CA ILE A 17 1.93 4.31 -11.52
C ILE A 17 2.75 3.14 -12.06
N VAL A 18 3.30 2.35 -11.13
CA VAL A 18 4.02 1.13 -11.44
C VAL A 18 3.11 -0.06 -11.13
N GLU A 19 2.77 -0.84 -12.16
CA GLU A 19 1.90 -2.01 -12.02
C GLU A 19 2.74 -3.29 -11.91
N ALA A 20 2.40 -4.14 -10.95
CA ALA A 20 2.91 -5.51 -10.82
C ALA A 20 1.76 -6.51 -10.83
N ARG A 21 2.01 -7.71 -11.38
CA ARG A 21 1.01 -8.79 -11.47
C ARG A 21 1.05 -9.80 -10.31
N SER A 22 2.08 -9.73 -9.48
CA SER A 22 2.25 -10.54 -8.27
C SER A 22 3.16 -9.81 -7.29
N THR A 23 3.18 -10.22 -6.03
CA THR A 23 4.08 -9.62 -5.04
C THR A 23 5.54 -9.97 -5.33
N THR A 24 5.81 -11.14 -5.88
CA THR A 24 7.13 -11.51 -6.42
C THR A 24 7.62 -10.54 -7.50
N ALA A 25 6.75 -10.13 -8.44
CA ALA A 25 7.09 -9.14 -9.46
C ALA A 25 7.17 -7.71 -8.90
N ALA A 26 6.41 -7.40 -7.84
CA ALA A 26 6.40 -6.09 -7.19
C ALA A 26 7.69 -5.84 -6.37
N ALA A 27 8.22 -6.85 -5.70
CA ALA A 27 9.36 -6.73 -4.79
C ALA A 27 10.57 -5.97 -5.36
N PRO A 28 11.11 -6.31 -6.55
CA PRO A 28 12.24 -5.56 -7.12
C PRO A 28 11.86 -4.13 -7.53
N LEU A 29 10.58 -3.85 -7.80
CA LEU A 29 10.12 -2.52 -8.21
C LEU A 29 10.06 -1.54 -7.03
N ILE A 30 9.83 -2.02 -5.81
CA ILE A 30 9.74 -1.16 -4.62
C ILE A 30 11.04 -0.38 -4.41
N GLY A 31 12.20 -1.06 -4.39
CA GLY A 31 13.49 -0.39 -4.19
C GLY A 31 13.92 0.50 -5.37
N VAL A 32 13.49 0.17 -6.58
CA VAL A 32 13.81 0.94 -7.79
C VAL A 32 13.01 2.24 -7.83
N HIS A 33 11.70 2.17 -7.56
CA HIS A 33 10.78 3.29 -7.74
C HIS A 33 10.51 4.07 -6.45
N ASN A 34 10.85 3.52 -5.28
CA ASN A 34 10.60 4.12 -3.97
C ASN A 34 9.18 4.68 -3.82
N PRO A 35 8.15 3.83 -3.96
CA PRO A 35 6.77 4.29 -4.01
C PRO A 35 6.35 4.95 -2.70
N HIS A 36 5.55 6.00 -2.83
CA HIS A 36 4.93 6.70 -1.70
C HIS A 36 3.74 5.93 -1.10
N LEU A 37 3.19 4.96 -1.84
CA LEU A 37 2.07 4.12 -1.45
C LEU A 37 2.11 2.83 -2.27
N VAL A 38 1.86 1.70 -1.63
CA VAL A 38 1.57 0.43 -2.30
C VAL A 38 0.08 0.16 -2.19
N VAL A 39 -0.58 -0.08 -3.33
CA VAL A 39 -1.95 -0.58 -3.37
C VAL A 39 -1.90 -2.03 -3.80
N MET A 40 -2.38 -2.95 -2.96
CA MET A 40 -2.32 -4.38 -3.25
C MET A 40 -3.69 -5.05 -3.20
N ASP A 41 -3.85 -6.09 -4.00
CA ASP A 41 -5.05 -6.92 -3.96
C ASP A 41 -4.94 -7.95 -2.82
N TRP A 42 -5.83 -7.83 -1.82
CA TRP A 42 -5.91 -8.74 -0.68
C TRP A 42 -7.09 -9.71 -0.81
N SER A 43 -7.25 -10.25 -2.01
CA SER A 43 -8.28 -11.26 -2.31
C SER A 43 -7.75 -12.55 -2.93
N ALA A 44 -6.44 -12.60 -3.23
CA ALA A 44 -5.74 -13.78 -3.71
C ALA A 44 -5.09 -14.56 -2.53
N ASP A 45 -4.12 -15.44 -2.80
CA ASP A 45 -3.37 -16.15 -1.75
C ASP A 45 -2.76 -15.16 -0.74
N HIS A 46 -3.30 -15.15 0.48
CA HIS A 46 -2.93 -14.21 1.53
C HIS A 46 -1.47 -14.42 1.97
N THR A 47 -0.93 -15.63 1.76
CA THR A 47 0.43 -16.01 2.13
C THR A 47 1.49 -15.20 1.39
N GLU A 48 1.37 -15.09 0.05
CA GLU A 48 2.33 -14.33 -0.76
C GLU A 48 2.25 -12.83 -0.43
N GLY A 49 1.05 -12.35 -0.07
CA GLY A 49 0.80 -10.99 0.40
C GLY A 49 1.47 -10.70 1.74
N MET A 50 1.25 -11.56 2.72
CA MET A 50 1.86 -11.45 4.06
C MET A 50 3.39 -11.45 3.99
N LEU A 51 3.98 -12.38 3.24
CA LEU A 51 5.43 -12.45 3.07
C LEU A 51 5.99 -11.17 2.45
N PHE A 52 5.30 -10.61 1.46
CA PHE A 52 5.69 -9.36 0.83
C PHE A 52 5.67 -8.19 1.81
N VAL A 53 4.59 -8.02 2.56
CA VAL A 53 4.49 -6.95 3.56
C VAL A 53 5.54 -7.13 4.66
N HIS A 54 5.77 -8.36 5.13
CA HIS A 54 6.80 -8.64 6.12
C HIS A 54 8.21 -8.23 5.65
N ARG A 55 8.57 -8.57 4.40
CA ARG A 55 9.85 -8.16 3.78
C ARG A 55 9.95 -6.64 3.63
N LEU A 56 8.85 -5.98 3.27
CA LEU A 56 8.79 -4.52 3.23
C LEU A 56 9.06 -3.93 4.62
N ARG A 57 8.34 -4.36 5.65
CA ARG A 57 8.49 -3.86 7.03
C ARG A 57 9.87 -4.11 7.62
N ARG A 58 10.58 -5.16 7.19
CA ARG A 58 11.98 -5.43 7.54
C ARG A 58 13.00 -4.59 6.76
N GLY A 59 12.55 -3.80 5.79
CA GLY A 59 13.41 -2.98 4.94
C GLY A 59 14.17 -3.76 3.87
N GLU A 60 13.77 -5.01 3.58
CA GLU A 60 14.52 -5.91 2.70
C GLU A 60 14.31 -5.61 1.21
N ILE A 61 13.16 -5.02 0.87
CA ILE A 61 12.78 -4.72 -0.52
C ILE A 61 12.59 -3.22 -0.78
N GLY A 62 12.70 -2.38 0.25
CA GLY A 62 12.53 -0.93 0.14
C GLY A 62 12.31 -0.27 1.49
N ALA A 63 11.78 0.95 1.48
CA ALA A 63 11.51 1.72 2.68
C ALA A 63 10.44 1.04 3.56
N SER A 64 10.81 0.67 4.79
CA SER A 64 9.92 -0.08 5.69
C SER A 64 8.66 0.65 6.11
N HIS A 65 8.68 1.98 6.02
CA HIS A 65 7.56 2.86 6.33
C HIS A 65 6.65 3.16 5.13
N THR A 66 6.93 2.61 3.94
CA THR A 66 6.07 2.81 2.78
C THR A 66 4.66 2.30 3.12
N PRO A 67 3.61 3.14 3.05
CA PRO A 67 2.28 2.72 3.42
C PRO A 67 1.71 1.71 2.42
N VAL A 68 0.90 0.78 2.92
CA VAL A 68 0.25 -0.29 2.17
C VAL A 68 -1.27 -0.20 2.38
N LEU A 69 -1.99 -0.03 1.28
CA LEU A 69 -3.44 -0.07 1.21
C LEU A 69 -3.88 -1.39 0.56
N ALA A 70 -4.52 -2.25 1.34
CA ALA A 70 -5.04 -3.53 0.89
C ALA A 70 -6.48 -3.43 0.39
N LEU A 71 -6.76 -4.06 -0.75
CA LEU A 71 -8.10 -4.15 -1.34
C LEU A 71 -8.67 -5.56 -1.16
N ALA A 72 -9.52 -5.75 -0.15
CA ALA A 72 -10.12 -7.04 0.19
C ALA A 72 -11.39 -7.32 -0.63
N LYS A 73 -11.81 -8.60 -0.69
CA LYS A 73 -13.05 -9.00 -1.38
C LYS A 73 -14.30 -8.68 -0.55
N ASP A 74 -14.22 -8.82 0.76
CA ASP A 74 -15.32 -8.62 1.70
C ASP A 74 -14.81 -8.04 3.03
N HIS A 75 -15.72 -7.82 3.98
CA HIS A 75 -15.46 -7.26 5.30
C HIS A 75 -15.43 -8.32 6.40
N HIS A 76 -15.10 -9.58 6.10
CA HIS A 76 -14.98 -10.58 7.15
C HIS A 76 -13.89 -10.17 8.15
N HIS A 77 -14.27 -10.07 9.43
CA HIS A 77 -13.40 -9.58 10.50
C HIS A 77 -12.03 -10.26 10.52
N ALA A 78 -11.99 -11.59 10.34
CA ALA A 78 -10.75 -12.36 10.31
C ALA A 78 -9.80 -11.93 9.18
N VAL A 79 -10.31 -11.59 8.00
CA VAL A 79 -9.49 -11.14 6.85
C VAL A 79 -8.90 -9.77 7.11
N LEU A 80 -9.67 -8.88 7.76
CA LEU A 80 -9.21 -7.55 8.13
C LEU A 80 -8.14 -7.62 9.23
N GLU A 81 -8.35 -8.47 10.24
CA GLU A 81 -7.39 -8.70 11.32
C GLU A 81 -6.07 -9.28 10.78
N GLU A 82 -6.12 -10.31 9.95
CA GLU A 82 -4.93 -10.92 9.33
C GLU A 82 -4.11 -9.90 8.53
N ALA A 83 -4.78 -9.03 7.77
CA ALA A 83 -4.12 -7.98 7.01
C ALA A 83 -3.38 -7.00 7.92
N LEU A 84 -4.03 -6.53 8.99
CA LEU A 84 -3.44 -5.59 9.94
C LEU A 84 -2.27 -6.23 10.71
N GLU A 85 -2.41 -7.50 11.11
CA GLU A 85 -1.34 -8.26 11.77
C GLU A 85 -0.12 -8.46 10.86
N ALA A 86 -0.33 -8.60 9.55
CA ALA A 86 0.76 -8.63 8.56
C ALA A 86 1.53 -7.31 8.45
N GLY A 87 1.00 -6.23 9.03
CA GLY A 87 1.58 -4.89 9.01
C GLY A 87 1.03 -4.02 7.88
N ILE A 88 -0.14 -4.32 7.32
CA ILE A 88 -0.85 -3.42 6.39
C ILE A 88 -1.38 -2.21 7.16
N ASP A 89 -1.26 -1.02 6.57
CA ASP A 89 -1.68 0.21 7.22
C ASP A 89 -3.21 0.40 7.16
N GLU A 90 -3.84 0.01 6.05
CA GLU A 90 -5.29 0.12 5.88
C GLU A 90 -5.85 -0.93 4.93
N VAL A 91 -7.07 -1.39 5.21
CA VAL A 91 -7.80 -2.37 4.41
C VAL A 91 -9.15 -1.81 3.98
N VAL A 92 -9.50 -1.99 2.71
CA VAL A 92 -10.76 -1.52 2.13
C VAL A 92 -11.38 -2.67 1.35
N ALA A 93 -12.64 -2.99 1.61
CA ALA A 93 -13.32 -4.00 0.82
C ALA A 93 -13.78 -3.43 -0.52
N LYS A 94 -13.81 -4.30 -1.52
CA LYS A 94 -14.41 -4.01 -2.83
C LYS A 94 -15.93 -4.26 -2.75
N PRO A 95 -16.75 -3.50 -3.51
CA PRO A 95 -16.35 -2.42 -4.42
C PRO A 95 -16.06 -1.12 -3.66
N LEU A 96 -14.95 -0.45 -4.00
CA LEU A 96 -14.67 0.90 -3.53
C LEU A 96 -14.87 1.93 -4.64
N SER A 97 -15.23 3.15 -4.24
CA SER A 97 -15.35 4.26 -5.18
C SER A 97 -13.99 4.89 -5.50
N ALA A 98 -13.93 5.64 -6.60
CA ALA A 98 -12.78 6.47 -6.96
C ALA A 98 -12.39 7.45 -5.85
N LEU A 99 -13.40 8.11 -5.27
CA LEU A 99 -13.22 9.12 -4.24
C LEU A 99 -12.70 8.49 -2.95
N GLU A 100 -13.23 7.32 -2.59
CA GLU A 100 -12.80 6.58 -1.40
C GLU A 100 -11.35 6.09 -1.52
N LEU A 101 -10.94 5.56 -2.67
CA LEU A 101 -9.55 5.17 -2.91
C LEU A 101 -8.61 6.36 -2.67
N MET A 102 -9.01 7.53 -3.16
CA MET A 102 -8.20 8.74 -3.11
C MET A 102 -8.10 9.33 -1.71
N ASP A 103 -9.21 9.39 -1.00
CA ASP A 103 -9.25 9.90 0.37
C ASP A 103 -8.33 9.09 1.28
N ARG A 104 -8.43 7.76 1.19
CA ARG A 104 -7.58 6.83 1.95
C ARG A 104 -6.11 6.89 1.52
N ALA A 105 -5.85 6.85 0.21
CA ALA A 105 -4.48 6.96 -0.32
C ALA A 105 -3.78 8.26 0.11
N THR A 106 -4.46 9.40 -0.02
CA THR A 106 -3.89 10.71 0.35
C THR A 106 -3.67 10.83 1.85
N THR A 107 -4.60 10.28 2.66
CA THR A 107 -4.46 10.21 4.12
C THR A 107 -3.22 9.41 4.54
N LEU A 108 -3.05 8.20 3.99
CA LEU A 108 -1.89 7.35 4.30
C LEU A 108 -0.55 7.99 3.91
N ILE A 109 -0.48 8.57 2.71
CA ILE A 109 0.73 9.27 2.24
C ILE A 109 1.06 10.45 3.17
N ALA A 110 0.05 11.24 3.57
CA ALA A 110 0.25 12.36 4.46
C ALA A 110 0.71 11.92 5.86
N GLN A 111 0.18 10.81 6.38
CA GLN A 111 0.60 10.23 7.65
C GLN A 111 2.06 9.75 7.59
N ALA A 112 2.45 9.02 6.56
CA ALA A 112 3.82 8.54 6.38
C ALA A 112 4.83 9.70 6.31
N ARG A 113 4.51 10.77 5.56
CA ARG A 113 5.36 11.98 5.47
C ARG A 113 5.54 12.67 6.82
N ARG A 114 4.45 12.82 7.60
CA ARG A 114 4.54 13.40 8.95
C ARG A 114 5.40 12.54 9.88
N HIS A 115 5.27 11.21 9.78
CA HIS A 115 6.08 10.29 10.58
C HIS A 115 7.58 10.43 10.26
N LEU A 116 7.95 10.57 8.98
CA LEU A 116 9.34 10.78 8.57
C LEU A 116 9.89 12.11 9.08
N ALA A 117 9.17 13.20 8.85
CA ALA A 117 9.58 14.53 9.30
C ALA A 117 9.80 14.58 10.83
N GLY A 118 8.94 13.91 11.60
CA GLY A 118 9.10 13.79 13.05
C GLY A 118 10.35 13.00 13.46
N ARG A 119 10.70 11.94 12.73
CA ARG A 119 11.91 11.14 13.00
C ARG A 119 13.19 11.90 12.69
N GLU A 120 13.22 12.63 11.58
CA GLU A 120 14.37 13.47 11.22
C GLU A 120 14.58 14.58 12.24
N ALA A 121 13.51 15.23 12.69
CA ALA A 121 13.57 16.22 13.76
C ALA A 121 14.09 15.63 15.09
N ALA A 122 13.71 14.39 15.43
CA ALA A 122 14.16 13.72 16.66
C ALA A 122 15.63 13.27 16.62
N LEU A 123 16.20 13.00 15.43
CA LEU A 123 17.60 12.61 15.25
C LEU A 123 18.56 13.81 15.14
N ALA A 124 18.02 15.01 14.93
CA ALA A 124 18.79 16.25 14.81
C ALA A 124 19.05 16.97 16.16
N VAL A 125 18.67 16.36 17.28
CA VAL A 125 18.82 16.86 18.67
C VAL A 125 19.81 15.97 19.42
#